data_AF-A0A1S7S9R4-F1
#
_entry.id   AF-A0A1S7S9R4-F1
#
_cell.length_a   1.000
_cell.length_b   1.000
_cell.length_c   1.000
_cell.angle_alpha   90.00
_cell.angle_beta   90.00
_cell.angle_gamma   90.00
#
_symmetry.space_group_name_H-M   'P 1'
#
loop_
_entity.id
_entity.type
_entity.pdbx_description
1 polymer ?
#
loop_
_entity_poly.entity_id
_entity_poly.type
_entity_poly.pdbx_seq_one_letter_code
_entity_poly.pdbx_strand_id
1 'polypeptide(L)'
;MWANAEKMHRLGIKTGADLKSKSLQFLTENFGKSGPYFYGIARGIDEPPVRPDRVTKPIGAEDTLVDDTDDLALATTGWNLQRQKAGRIVRQSRSAARW
;
A
#
# COMPACT_ATOMS: atom_id res chain seq x y z
N MET A 1 -3.89 10.43 -4.55
CA MET A 1 -3.20 11.02 -3.38
C MET A 1 -3.41 10.08 -2.20
N TRP A 2 -2.36 9.74 -1.45
CA TRP A 2 -2.47 8.87 -0.27
C TRP A 2 -3.49 9.47 0.72
N ALA A 3 -4.43 8.69 1.25
CA ALA A 3 -5.58 9.18 2.04
C ALA A 3 -5.19 10.07 3.24
N ASN A 4 -3.96 9.98 3.73
CA ASN A 4 -3.48 10.79 4.84
C ASN A 4 -2.95 12.18 4.40
N ALA A 5 -2.64 12.41 3.12
CA ALA A 5 -2.16 13.72 2.61
C ALA A 5 -3.21 14.81 2.77
N GLU A 6 -4.42 14.49 2.34
CA GLU A 6 -5.54 15.41 2.36
C GLU A 6 -5.95 15.74 3.80
N LYS A 7 -5.88 14.74 4.70
CA LYS A 7 -6.11 14.94 6.13
C LYS A 7 -5.02 15.83 6.76
N MET A 8 -3.75 15.62 6.42
CA MET A 8 -2.66 16.49 6.87
C MET A 8 -2.86 17.93 6.41
N HIS A 9 -3.20 18.16 5.14
CA HIS A 9 -3.47 19.50 4.61
C HIS A 9 -4.62 20.18 5.35
N ARG A 10 -5.73 19.47 5.63
CA ARG A 10 -6.86 19.99 6.42
C ARG A 10 -6.48 20.38 7.85
N LEU A 11 -5.49 19.70 8.44
CA LEU A 11 -4.97 19.98 9.78
C LEU A 11 -3.83 21.02 9.78
N GLY A 12 -3.56 21.65 8.63
CA GLY A 12 -2.53 22.67 8.48
C GLY A 12 -1.10 22.13 8.39
N ILE A 13 -0.93 20.83 8.12
CA ILE A 13 0.38 20.20 7.96
C ILE A 13 0.70 20.15 6.47
N LYS A 14 1.60 21.01 6.00
CA LYS A 14 2.01 21.07 4.58
C LYS A 14 3.46 20.66 4.38
N THR A 15 4.28 20.80 5.41
CA THR A 15 5.72 20.53 5.39
C THR A 15 6.12 19.56 6.51
N GLY A 16 7.31 18.99 6.39
CA GLY A 16 7.90 18.19 7.48
C GLY A 16 8.12 19.00 8.76
N ALA A 17 8.37 20.31 8.65
CA ALA A 17 8.49 21.20 9.81
C ALA A 17 7.15 21.34 10.54
N ASP A 18 6.05 21.50 9.80
CA ASP A 18 4.70 21.55 10.38
C ASP A 18 4.38 20.24 11.09
N LEU A 19 4.72 19.10 10.48
CA LEU A 19 4.51 17.80 11.09
C LEU A 19 5.34 17.63 12.37
N LYS A 20 6.60 18.07 12.36
CA LYS A 20 7.50 18.06 13.52
C LYS A 20 6.97 18.92 14.67
N SER A 21 6.29 20.03 14.37
CA SER A 21 5.69 20.91 15.38
C SER A 21 4.53 20.29 16.15
N LYS A 22 3.88 19.24 15.61
CA LYS A 22 2.75 18.58 16.28
C LYS A 22 3.21 17.65 17.39
N SER A 23 2.39 17.58 18.45
CA SER A 23 2.62 16.65 19.56
C SER A 23 2.25 15.21 19.18
N LEU A 24 2.83 14.25 19.88
CA LEU A 24 2.47 12.83 19.74
C LEU A 24 0.98 12.62 20.02
N GLN A 25 0.43 13.30 21.02
CA GLN A 25 -0.99 13.25 21.36
C GLN A 25 -1.86 13.71 20.18
N PHE A 26 -1.57 14.89 19.62
CA PHE A 26 -2.31 15.42 18.46
C PHE A 26 -2.28 14.44 17.29
N LEU A 27 -1.11 13.88 16.99
CA LEU A 27 -0.96 12.93 15.88
C LEU A 27 -1.66 11.60 16.17
N THR A 28 -1.70 11.15 17.42
CA THR A 28 -2.39 9.92 17.82
C THR A 28 -3.91 10.09 17.77
N GLU A 29 -4.44 11.24 18.22
CA GLU A 29 -5.87 11.57 18.15
C GLU A 29 -6.34 11.69 16.70
N ASN A 30 -5.52 12.28 15.82
CA ASN A 30 -5.90 12.51 14.43
C ASN A 30 -5.59 11.33 13.50
N PHE A 31 -4.54 10.55 13.73
CA PHE A 31 -4.09 9.50 12.82
C PHE A 31 -4.08 8.10 13.44
N GLY A 32 -4.54 7.95 14.68
CA GLY A 32 -4.63 6.67 15.38
C GLY A 32 -3.29 5.94 15.43
N LYS A 33 -3.27 4.69 14.95
CA LYS A 33 -2.08 3.83 14.93
C LYS A 33 -0.92 4.41 14.11
N SER A 34 -1.19 5.28 13.14
CA SER A 34 -0.16 5.95 12.34
C SER A 34 0.40 7.21 13.01
N GLY A 35 -0.20 7.70 14.09
CA GLY A 35 0.25 8.89 14.81
C GLY A 35 1.70 8.80 15.32
N PRO A 36 2.05 7.73 16.07
CA PRO A 36 3.43 7.49 16.51
C PRO A 36 4.42 7.39 15.36
N TYR A 37 4.03 6.75 14.26
CA TYR A 37 4.84 6.67 13.05
C TYR A 37 5.14 8.05 12.47
N PHE A 38 4.11 8.89 12.29
CA PHE A 38 4.30 10.26 11.78
C PHE A 38 5.14 11.14 12.72
N TYR A 39 4.99 10.97 14.03
CA TYR A 39 5.79 11.66 15.02
C TYR A 39 7.29 11.30 14.91
N GLY A 40 7.58 10.01 14.72
CA GLY A 40 8.93 9.47 14.59
C GLY A 40 9.63 9.92 13.30
N ILE A 41 8.99 9.72 12.13
CA ILE A 41 9.61 10.07 10.84
C ILE A 41 9.93 11.57 10.73
N ALA A 42 9.09 12.45 11.31
CA ALA A 42 9.34 13.90 11.31
C ALA A 42 10.56 14.31 12.17
N ARG A 43 11.05 13.38 12.99
CA ARG A 43 12.22 13.53 13.88
C ARG A 43 13.41 12.66 13.44
N GLY A 44 13.31 11.99 12.30
CA GLY A 44 14.34 11.05 11.82
C GLY A 44 14.42 9.76 12.63
N ILE A 45 13.37 9.42 13.38
CA ILE A 45 13.27 8.18 14.15
C ILE A 45 12.53 7.16 13.29
N ASP A 46 13.25 6.15 12.83
CA ASP A 46 12.71 4.99 12.13
C ASP A 46 13.28 3.71 12.77
N GLU A 47 12.52 3.13 13.69
CA GLU A 47 12.91 1.97 14.49
C GLU A 47 12.58 0.57 13.92
N PRO A 48 11.84 0.37 12.81
CA PRO A 48 11.56 -0.98 12.36
C PRO A 48 12.88 -1.70 12.04
N PRO A 49 13.12 -2.88 12.63
CA PRO A 49 14.34 -3.61 12.39
C PRO A 49 14.41 -4.02 10.92
N VAL A 50 15.63 -4.01 10.37
CA VAL A 50 15.88 -4.61 9.06
C VAL A 50 15.43 -6.07 9.12
N ARG A 51 14.57 -6.46 8.18
CA ARG A 51 14.09 -7.84 8.03
C ARG A 51 14.78 -8.48 6.83
N PRO A 52 15.93 -9.16 7.02
CA PRO A 52 16.67 -9.77 5.93
C PRO A 52 15.85 -10.89 5.27
N ASP A 53 15.20 -11.72 6.09
CA ASP A 53 14.38 -12.83 5.63
C ASP A 53 12.91 -12.42 5.56
N ARG A 54 12.56 -11.67 4.51
CA ARG A 54 11.17 -11.33 4.25
C ARG A 54 10.55 -12.41 3.37
N VAL A 55 9.62 -13.18 3.94
CA VAL A 55 8.75 -14.06 3.13
C VAL A 55 8.11 -13.23 2.03
N THR A 56 8.29 -13.65 0.79
CA THR A 56 7.75 -12.96 -0.37
C THR A 56 6.23 -12.87 -0.24
N LYS A 57 5.70 -11.66 -0.32
CA LYS A 57 4.24 -11.48 -0.41
C LYS A 57 3.76 -12.16 -1.71
N PRO A 58 2.60 -12.83 -1.70
CA PRO A 58 2.03 -13.37 -2.92
C PRO A 58 1.87 -12.26 -3.97
N ILE A 59 2.21 -12.58 -5.22
CA ILE A 59 2.06 -11.65 -6.34
C ILE A 59 0.60 -11.69 -6.79
N GLY A 60 -0.08 -10.55 -6.73
CA GLY A 60 -1.41 -10.36 -7.29
C GLY A 60 -1.35 -9.99 -8.77
N ALA A 61 -2.39 -10.34 -9.52
CA ALA A 61 -2.64 -9.82 -10.85
C ALA A 61 -4.03 -9.15 -10.81
N GLU A 62 -4.08 -7.86 -11.13
CA GLU A 62 -5.31 -7.07 -11.19
C GLU A 62 -5.47 -6.52 -12.61
N ASP A 63 -6.62 -6.77 -13.23
CA ASP A 63 -7.03 -6.15 -14.50
C ASP A 63 -8.30 -5.33 -14.22
N THR A 64 -8.29 -4.04 -14.58
CA THR A 64 -9.49 -3.18 -14.50
C THR A 64 -10.24 -3.28 -15.83
N LEU A 65 -11.54 -3.55 -15.78
CA LEU A 65 -12.41 -3.52 -16.96
C LEU A 65 -12.63 -2.08 -17.42
N VAL A 66 -12.81 -1.89 -18.73
CA VAL A 66 -12.97 -0.55 -19.32
C VAL A 66 -14.27 0.11 -18.88
N ASP A 67 -15.33 -0.69 -18.75
CA ASP A 67 -16.66 -0.27 -18.35
C ASP A 67 -17.19 -1.21 -17.25
N ASP A 68 -18.04 -0.67 -16.39
CA ASP A 68 -18.81 -1.48 -15.44
C ASP A 68 -19.74 -2.42 -16.20
N THR A 69 -19.78 -3.69 -15.80
CA THR A 69 -20.59 -4.70 -16.47
C THR A 69 -21.31 -5.58 -15.45
N ASP A 70 -22.60 -5.81 -15.67
CA ASP A 70 -23.43 -6.81 -15.00
C ASP A 70 -23.60 -8.08 -15.87
N ASP A 71 -23.02 -8.08 -17.08
CA ASP A 71 -23.02 -9.22 -17.98
C ASP A 71 -22.10 -10.34 -17.45
N LEU A 72 -22.74 -11.45 -17.07
CA LEU A 72 -22.08 -12.64 -16.56
C LEU A 72 -21.09 -13.25 -17.57
N ALA A 73 -21.34 -13.17 -18.87
CA ALA A 73 -20.47 -13.72 -19.90
C ALA A 73 -19.17 -12.92 -20.03
N LEU A 74 -19.27 -11.59 -19.99
CA LEU A 74 -18.11 -10.70 -19.99
C LEU A 74 -17.29 -10.86 -18.71
N ALA A 75 -17.95 -10.91 -17.54
CA ALA A 75 -17.29 -11.14 -16.26
C ALA A 75 -16.54 -12.49 -16.22
N THR A 76 -17.16 -13.55 -16.75
CA THR A 76 -16.54 -14.89 -16.81
C THR A 76 -15.33 -14.91 -17.73
N THR A 77 -15.39 -14.19 -18.85
CA THR A 77 -14.27 -14.07 -19.80
C THR A 77 -13.10 -13.32 -19.15
N GLY A 78 -13.36 -12.18 -18.49
CA GLY A 78 -12.36 -11.43 -17.74
C GLY A 78 -11.71 -12.27 -16.64
N TRP A 79 -12.52 -12.99 -15.86
CA TRP A 79 -12.02 -13.88 -14.80
C TRP A 79 -11.09 -14.98 -15.33
N ASN A 80 -11.44 -15.61 -16.45
CA ASN A 80 -10.63 -16.66 -17.07
C ASN A 80 -9.28 -16.14 -17.57
N LEU A 81 -9.26 -14.93 -18.16
CA LEU A 81 -8.03 -14.28 -18.60
C LEU A 81 -7.12 -13.94 -17.43
N GLN A 82 -7.67 -13.40 -16.35
CA GLN A 82 -6.92 -13.04 -15.14
C GLN A 82 -6.33 -14.29 -14.46
N ARG A 83 -7.09 -15.40 -14.44
CA ARG A 83 -6.61 -16.68 -13.92
C ARG A 83 -5.43 -17.24 -14.73
N GLN A 84 -5.47 -17.13 -16.07
CA GLN A 84 -4.36 -17.54 -16.94
C GLN A 84 -3.10 -16.69 -16.72
N LYS A 85 -3.26 -15.35 -16.61
CA LYS A 85 -2.15 -14.43 -16.32
C LYS A 85 -1.52 -14.73 -14.96
N ALA A 86 -2.32 -14.91 -13.91
CA ALA A 86 -1.83 -15.28 -12.58
C ALA A 86 -1.02 -16.59 -12.60
N GLY A 87 -1.48 -17.60 -13.33
CA GLY A 87 -0.75 -18.86 -13.51
C GLY A 87 0.61 -18.69 -14.21
N ARG A 88 0.71 -17.74 -15.15
CA ARG A 88 1.97 -17.43 -15.85
C ARG A 88 3.00 -16.74 -14.93
N ILE A 89 2.54 -15.80 -14.10
CA ILE A 89 3.37 -15.09 -13.12
C ILE A 89 3.96 -16.06 -12.10
N VAL A 90 3.13 -16.98 -11.58
CA VAL A 90 3.59 -18.00 -10.62
C VAL A 90 4.62 -18.96 -11.23
N ARG A 91 4.48 -19.31 -12.52
CA ARG A 91 5.48 -20.15 -13.21
C ARG A 91 6.81 -19.42 -13.43
N GLN A 92 6.78 -18.15 -13.84
CA GLN A 92 8.01 -17.37 -14.04
C GLN A 92 8.76 -17.10 -12.73
N SER A 93 8.06 -16.81 -11.63
CA SER A 93 8.70 -16.56 -10.33
C SER A 93 9.38 -17.81 -9.75
N ARG A 94 8.79 -19.01 -9.94
CA ARG A 94 9.37 -20.29 -9.51
C ARG A 94 10.61 -20.72 -10.31
N SER A 95 10.78 -20.23 -11.54
CA SER A 95 12.00 -20.47 -12.33
C SER A 95 13.13 -19.51 -11.98
N ALA A 96 12.81 -18.29 -11.53
CA ALA A 96 13.80 -17.29 -11.11
C ALA A 96 14.40 -17.58 -9.71
N ALA A 97 13.71 -18.32 -8.86
CA ALA A 97 14.16 -18.66 -7.49
C ALA A 97 15.04 -19.93 -7.41
N ARG A 98 15.54 -20.46 -8.53
CA ARG A 98 16.50 -21.57 -8.59
C ARG A 98 17.87 -21.08 -9.06
N TRP A 99 18.56 -20.32 -8.23
CA TRP A 99 20.00 -20.05 -8.31
C TRP A 99 20.53 -19.88 -6.89
#